data_AF-A0A935MZ13-F1
#
_entry.id   AF-A0A935MZ13-F1
#
_cell.length_a   1.000
_cell.length_b   1.000
_cell.length_c   1.000
_cell.angle_alpha   90.00
_cell.angle_beta   90.00
_cell.angle_gamma   90.00
#
_symmetry.space_group_name_H-M   'P 1'
#
loop_
_entity.id
_entity.type
_entity.pdbx_description
1 polymer ?
#
loop_
_entity_poly.entity_id
_entity_poly.type
_entity_poly.pdbx_seq_one_letter_code
_entity_poly.pdbx_strand_id
1 'polypeptide(L)'
;MNRLAEYATTLLRARHGRAFPLVLLLIATLALVFHEATPLANLRHAQFDHYQQLMPRLRDNEPVIVVSVDSQSLERHGQWPWSRELMAQLVNQIMAGQPLAVGIDMIFAERDRYSPEVLAERLPALSKSALAGLNEPDSFFSKALSQGPTVLAVVGVVGQASTRRTAATQALAGTGRGQSRRTTDPAFSRRFGQSTATGGRRRWRGSD
;
A
#
# COMPACT_ATOMS: atom_id res chain seq x y z
N MET A 1 15.20 63.68 41.23
CA MET A 1 15.13 62.22 41.07
C MET A 1 13.73 61.69 40.67
N ASN A 2 12.84 62.49 40.05
CA ASN A 2 11.47 62.04 39.73
C ASN A 2 11.13 61.86 38.24
N ARG A 3 12.05 62.10 37.30
CA ARG A 3 11.73 61.95 35.86
C ARG A 3 11.81 60.50 35.36
N LEU A 4 12.50 59.59 36.06
CA LEU A 4 12.63 58.19 35.64
C LEU A 4 11.38 57.35 35.98
N ALA A 5 10.63 57.71 37.03
CA ALA A 5 9.39 57.05 37.41
C ALA A 5 8.22 57.37 36.45
N GLU A 6 8.24 58.56 35.82
CA GLU A 6 7.25 58.98 34.82
C GLU A 6 7.45 58.28 33.47
N TYR A 7 8.69 57.98 33.06
CA TYR A 7 8.95 57.19 31.84
C TYR A 7 8.58 55.71 32.00
N ALA A 8 8.80 55.14 33.19
CA ALA A 8 8.39 53.76 33.48
C ALA A 8 6.86 53.61 33.39
N THR A 9 6.11 54.56 33.97
CA THR A 9 4.63 54.52 33.98
C THR A 9 4.00 54.88 32.63
N THR A 10 4.62 55.75 31.82
CA THR A 10 4.14 56.05 30.45
C THR A 10 4.47 54.95 29.44
N LEU A 11 5.61 54.27 29.57
CA LEU A 11 5.91 53.06 28.79
C LEU A 11 5.02 51.89 29.20
N LEU A 12 4.63 51.79 30.46
CA LEU A 12 3.58 50.86 30.88
C LEU A 12 2.24 51.27 30.24
N ARG A 13 1.75 52.52 30.34
CA ARG A 13 0.42 52.89 29.81
C ARG A 13 0.26 52.80 28.29
N ALA A 14 1.30 53.03 27.48
CA ALA A 14 1.20 52.97 26.01
C ALA A 14 1.46 51.58 25.39
N ARG A 15 1.93 50.59 26.16
CA ARG A 15 2.31 49.25 25.65
C ARG A 15 1.26 48.15 25.85
N HIS A 16 0.20 48.39 26.63
CA HIS A 16 -0.82 47.35 26.91
C HIS A 16 -1.66 46.97 25.68
N GLY A 17 -1.90 47.89 24.74
CA GLY A 17 -2.75 47.62 23.57
C GLY A 17 -2.11 46.72 22.51
N ARG A 18 -0.77 46.76 22.34
CA ARG A 18 -0.04 45.96 21.35
C ARG A 18 0.63 44.71 21.93
N ALA A 19 0.96 44.71 23.22
CA ALA A 19 1.49 43.52 23.88
C ALA A 19 0.41 42.43 24.04
N PHE A 20 -0.83 42.83 24.30
CA PHE A 20 -1.95 41.90 24.45
C PHE A 20 -2.17 40.96 23.25
N PRO A 21 -2.29 41.45 21.99
CA PRO A 21 -2.45 40.56 20.84
C PRO A 21 -1.21 39.67 20.60
N LEU A 22 0.00 40.16 20.89
CA LEU A 22 1.22 39.35 20.76
C LEU A 22 1.29 38.22 21.79
N VAL A 23 0.89 38.49 23.03
CA VAL A 23 0.80 37.46 24.08
C VAL A 23 -0.30 36.46 23.76
N LEU A 24 -1.47 36.93 23.30
CA LEU A 24 -2.56 36.06 22.85
C LEU A 24 -2.10 35.17 21.68
N LEU A 25 -1.39 35.73 20.72
CA LEU A 25 -0.85 35.01 19.57
C LEU A 25 0.21 33.99 20.00
N LEU A 26 1.07 34.33 20.95
CA LEU A 26 2.06 33.40 21.52
C LEU A 26 1.36 32.23 22.23
N ILE A 27 0.34 32.51 23.05
CA ILE A 27 -0.45 31.48 23.75
C ILE A 27 -1.20 30.61 22.73
N ALA A 28 -1.81 31.20 21.71
CA ALA A 28 -2.50 30.45 20.66
C ALA A 28 -1.51 29.57 19.87
N THR A 29 -0.32 30.09 19.56
CA THR A 29 0.74 29.33 18.88
C THR A 29 1.24 28.19 19.76
N LEU A 30 1.47 28.41 21.05
CA LEU A 30 1.83 27.36 22.00
C LEU A 30 0.72 26.31 22.12
N ALA A 31 -0.54 26.73 22.22
CA ALA A 31 -1.68 25.83 22.27
C ALA A 31 -1.78 24.96 21.00
N LEU A 32 -1.53 25.53 19.81
CA LEU A 32 -1.50 24.79 18.55
C LEU A 32 -0.31 23.81 18.49
N VAL A 33 0.88 24.23 18.93
CA VAL A 33 2.08 23.38 18.95
C VAL A 33 1.92 22.20 19.91
N PHE A 34 1.28 22.40 21.06
CA PHE A 34 1.07 21.35 22.07
C PHE A 34 -0.26 20.61 21.96
N HIS A 35 -1.13 20.97 21.02
CA HIS A 35 -2.43 20.31 20.81
C HIS A 35 -2.26 18.81 20.50
N GLU A 36 -1.26 18.46 19.71
CA GLU A 36 -0.95 17.06 19.36
C GLU A 36 -0.21 16.32 20.48
N ALA A 37 0.45 17.04 21.40
CA ALA A 37 1.18 16.48 22.53
C ALA A 37 0.31 16.29 23.79
N THR A 38 -1.02 16.28 23.65
CA THR A 38 -1.93 16.09 24.78
C THR A 38 -1.97 14.60 25.17
N PRO A 39 -1.89 14.25 26.47
CA PRO A 39 -2.01 12.86 26.94
C PRO A 39 -3.34 12.20 26.55
N LEU A 40 -4.33 13.00 26.16
CA LEU A 40 -5.60 12.56 25.60
C LEU A 40 -5.44 11.80 24.27
N ALA A 41 -4.47 12.13 23.43
CA ALA A 41 -4.21 11.41 22.19
C ALA A 41 -3.78 9.96 22.47
N ASN A 42 -2.87 9.76 23.43
CA ASN A 42 -2.41 8.44 23.84
C ASN A 42 -3.54 7.61 24.45
N LEU A 43 -4.38 8.24 25.29
CA LEU A 43 -5.57 7.58 25.83
C LEU A 43 -6.55 7.15 24.74
N ARG A 44 -6.75 7.99 23.72
CA ARG A 44 -7.60 7.65 22.57
C ARG A 44 -7.04 6.47 21.78
N HIS A 45 -5.72 6.43 21.55
CA HIS A 45 -5.09 5.29 20.87
C HIS A 45 -5.22 4.00 21.68
N ALA A 46 -4.92 4.04 22.98
CA ALA A 46 -5.08 2.90 23.87
C ALA A 46 -6.54 2.41 23.95
N GLN A 47 -7.50 3.34 24.00
CA GLN A 47 -8.92 3.01 23.94
C GLN A 47 -9.31 2.36 22.61
N PHE A 48 -8.80 2.89 21.49
CA PHE A 48 -9.05 2.32 20.17
C PHE A 48 -8.49 0.90 20.06
N ASP A 49 -7.27 0.66 20.52
CA ASP A 49 -6.65 -0.67 20.53
C ASP A 49 -7.45 -1.64 21.39
N HIS A 50 -7.94 -1.19 22.54
CA HIS A 50 -8.79 -1.99 23.40
C HIS A 50 -10.11 -2.37 22.72
N TYR A 51 -10.74 -1.43 22.01
CA TYR A 51 -11.92 -1.73 21.21
C TYR A 51 -11.65 -2.73 20.09
N GLN A 52 -10.48 -2.66 19.42
CA GLN A 52 -10.12 -3.65 18.38
C GLN A 52 -9.96 -5.07 18.96
N GLN A 53 -9.46 -5.19 20.19
CA GLN A 53 -9.31 -6.48 20.88
C GLN A 53 -10.66 -7.06 21.34
N LEU A 54 -11.53 -6.21 21.90
CA LEU A 54 -12.84 -6.63 22.41
C LEU A 54 -13.86 -6.89 21.30
N MET A 55 -13.77 -6.14 20.21
CA MET A 55 -14.68 -6.21 19.07
C MET A 55 -13.89 -6.52 17.80
N PRO A 56 -13.27 -7.71 17.70
CA PRO A 56 -12.55 -8.09 16.51
C PRO A 56 -13.53 -8.15 15.34
N ARG A 57 -13.12 -7.56 14.21
CA ARG A 57 -13.93 -7.58 12.99
C ARG A 57 -14.09 -9.03 12.51
N LEU A 58 -15.33 -9.51 12.44
CA LEU A 58 -15.66 -10.81 11.86
C LEU A 58 -15.35 -10.79 10.36
N ARG A 59 -14.45 -11.66 9.92
CA ARG A 59 -13.97 -11.76 8.55
C ARG A 59 -14.80 -12.81 7.81
N ASP A 60 -16.07 -12.52 7.56
CA ASP A 60 -16.99 -13.51 6.95
C ASP A 60 -16.83 -13.63 5.43
N ASN A 61 -16.20 -12.65 4.78
CA ASN A 61 -15.82 -12.67 3.36
C ASN A 61 -14.59 -11.76 3.15
N GLU A 62 -13.40 -12.35 2.97
CA GLU A 62 -12.18 -11.61 2.60
C GLU A 62 -11.96 -11.68 1.09
N PRO A 63 -12.49 -10.73 0.31
CA PRO A 63 -12.22 -10.69 -1.13
C PRO A 63 -10.76 -10.31 -1.46
N VAL A 64 -9.99 -9.88 -0.46
CA VAL A 64 -8.61 -9.41 -0.61
C VAL A 64 -7.73 -10.12 0.41
N ILE A 65 -6.68 -10.77 -0.09
CA ILE A 65 -5.64 -11.41 0.72
C ILE A 65 -4.37 -10.59 0.54
N VAL A 66 -3.78 -10.14 1.66
CA VAL A 66 -2.49 -9.45 1.66
C VAL A 66 -1.42 -10.46 2.05
N VAL A 67 -0.45 -10.65 1.17
CA VAL A 67 0.73 -11.48 1.43
C VAL A 67 1.86 -10.56 1.90
N SER A 68 2.11 -10.57 3.20
CA SER A 68 3.18 -9.78 3.81
C SER A 68 4.47 -10.59 3.93
N VAL A 69 5.62 -9.95 3.70
CA VAL A 69 6.92 -10.52 4.02
C VAL A 69 7.23 -10.22 5.49
N ASP A 70 7.31 -11.28 6.30
CA ASP A 70 7.62 -11.19 7.72
C ASP A 70 9.06 -11.64 8.04
N SER A 71 9.48 -11.44 9.30
CA SER A 71 10.82 -11.85 9.75
C SER A 71 11.06 -13.35 9.58
N GLN A 72 10.03 -14.17 9.80
CA GLN A 72 10.12 -15.61 9.63
C GLN A 72 10.38 -16.02 8.17
N SER A 73 9.75 -15.32 7.22
CA SER A 73 9.98 -15.52 5.79
C SER A 73 11.38 -15.09 5.38
N LEU A 74 11.90 -13.99 5.95
CA LEU A 74 13.27 -13.54 5.71
C LEU A 74 14.32 -14.51 6.28
N GLU A 75 14.05 -15.12 7.43
CA GLU A 75 14.93 -16.16 7.99
C GLU A 75 14.98 -17.40 7.08
N ARG A 76 13.86 -17.79 6.47
CA ARG A 76 13.79 -18.96 5.57
C ARG A 76 14.35 -18.71 4.18
N HIS A 77 14.04 -17.56 3.59
CA HIS A 77 14.33 -17.28 2.18
C HIS A 77 15.49 -16.29 1.97
N GLY A 78 16.03 -15.77 3.07
CA GLY A 78 17.13 -14.83 3.05
C GLY A 78 16.69 -13.37 2.89
N GLN A 79 17.68 -12.52 2.66
CA GLN A 79 17.51 -11.08 2.63
C GLN A 79 16.64 -10.63 1.44
N TRP A 80 15.73 -9.71 1.71
CA TRP A 80 14.95 -9.02 0.69
C TRP A 80 15.81 -7.96 -0.05
N PRO A 81 15.60 -7.72 -1.36
CA PRO A 81 14.68 -8.39 -2.27
C PRO A 81 15.16 -9.78 -2.67
N TRP A 82 14.23 -10.73 -2.68
CA TRP A 82 14.48 -12.10 -3.12
C TRP A 82 14.72 -12.20 -4.64
N SER A 83 15.27 -13.33 -5.09
CA SER A 83 15.42 -13.59 -6.51
C SER A 83 14.07 -13.62 -7.23
N ARG A 84 14.05 -13.14 -8.46
CA ARG A 84 12.85 -13.16 -9.33
C ARG A 84 12.34 -14.57 -9.61
N GLU A 85 13.20 -15.58 -9.53
CA GLU A 85 12.79 -16.98 -9.60
C GLU A 85 11.94 -17.39 -8.39
N LEU A 86 12.35 -17.02 -7.17
CA LEU A 86 11.55 -17.27 -5.97
C LEU A 86 10.24 -16.48 -6.00
N MET A 87 10.29 -15.23 -6.44
CA MET A 87 9.09 -14.42 -6.65
C MET A 87 8.13 -15.04 -7.68
N ALA A 88 8.65 -15.67 -8.74
CA ALA A 88 7.85 -16.39 -9.72
C ALA A 88 7.13 -17.59 -9.10
N GLN A 89 7.82 -18.35 -8.24
CA GLN A 89 7.23 -19.47 -7.52
C GLN A 89 6.11 -19.00 -6.58
N LEU A 90 6.32 -17.90 -5.85
CA LEU A 90 5.30 -17.30 -4.99
C LEU A 90 4.06 -16.89 -5.81
N VAL A 91 4.25 -16.19 -6.93
CA VAL A 91 3.15 -15.79 -7.82
C VAL A 91 2.41 -17.01 -8.33
N ASN A 92 3.11 -18.05 -8.78
CA ASN A 92 2.47 -19.29 -9.27
C ASN A 92 1.62 -19.97 -8.20
N GLN A 93 2.08 -19.99 -6.95
CA GLN A 93 1.30 -20.54 -5.83
C GLN A 93 0.04 -19.71 -5.54
N ILE A 94 0.15 -18.38 -5.56
CA ILE A 94 -1.01 -17.49 -5.40
C ILE A 94 -2.00 -17.72 -6.54
N MET A 95 -1.50 -17.84 -7.77
CA MET A 95 -2.30 -18.07 -8.97
C MET A 95 -3.04 -19.41 -8.96
N ALA A 96 -2.50 -20.44 -8.31
CA ALA A 96 -3.20 -21.71 -8.11
C ALA A 96 -4.52 -21.56 -7.34
N GLY A 97 -4.65 -20.51 -6.53
CA GLY A 97 -5.89 -20.12 -5.85
C GLY A 97 -6.94 -19.45 -6.75
N GLN A 98 -6.65 -19.26 -8.04
CA GLN A 98 -7.52 -18.59 -9.03
C GLN A 98 -8.03 -17.21 -8.57
N PRO A 99 -7.13 -16.29 -8.17
CA PRO A 99 -7.52 -14.96 -7.74
C PRO A 99 -8.11 -14.16 -8.91
N LEU A 100 -9.03 -13.25 -8.61
CA LEU A 100 -9.56 -12.32 -9.62
C LEU A 100 -8.49 -11.35 -10.14
N ALA A 101 -7.55 -10.96 -9.28
CA ALA A 101 -6.40 -10.14 -9.62
C ALA A 101 -5.25 -10.37 -8.63
N VAL A 102 -4.01 -10.18 -9.09
CA VAL A 102 -2.80 -10.18 -8.26
C VAL A 102 -2.11 -8.83 -8.40
N GLY A 103 -2.02 -8.07 -7.31
CA GLY A 103 -1.27 -6.81 -7.28
C GLY A 103 0.11 -7.04 -6.68
N ILE A 104 1.16 -6.52 -7.34
CA ILE A 104 2.51 -6.51 -6.77
C ILE A 104 2.92 -5.08 -6.48
N ASP A 105 3.10 -4.78 -5.20
CA ASP A 105 3.52 -3.47 -4.70
C ASP A 105 5.06 -3.39 -4.63
N MET A 106 5.70 -3.57 -5.78
CA MET A 106 7.14 -3.42 -5.92
C MET A 106 7.50 -2.98 -7.34
N ILE A 107 8.50 -2.12 -7.45
CA ILE A 107 9.03 -1.64 -8.73
C ILE A 107 10.28 -2.45 -9.08
N PHE A 108 10.30 -2.96 -10.31
CA PHE A 108 11.35 -3.81 -10.84
C PHE A 108 12.12 -3.07 -11.96
N ALA A 109 12.91 -2.07 -11.59
CA ALA A 109 13.59 -1.19 -12.56
C ALA A 109 14.88 -1.80 -13.16
N GLU A 110 15.56 -2.66 -12.39
CA GLU A 110 16.84 -3.26 -12.75
C GLU A 110 16.71 -4.78 -12.94
N ARG A 111 17.61 -5.39 -13.70
CA ARG A 111 17.69 -6.86 -13.83
C ARG A 111 17.96 -7.52 -12.48
N ASP A 112 17.51 -8.76 -12.34
CA ASP A 112 17.77 -9.53 -11.12
C ASP A 112 19.27 -9.68 -10.83
N ARG A 113 19.63 -9.60 -9.54
CA ARG A 113 21.01 -9.65 -9.04
C ARG A 113 21.68 -11.01 -9.26
N TYR A 114 20.89 -12.06 -9.44
CA TYR A 114 21.28 -13.44 -9.73
C TYR A 114 21.17 -13.77 -11.22
N SER A 115 20.86 -12.80 -12.08
CA SER A 115 20.89 -13.03 -13.52
C SER A 115 22.32 -13.35 -13.99
N PRO A 116 22.50 -14.27 -14.96
CA PRO A 116 23.84 -14.67 -15.41
C PRO A 116 24.69 -13.50 -15.91
N GLU A 117 24.06 -12.49 -16.51
CA GLU A 117 24.72 -11.29 -17.02
C GLU A 117 25.23 -10.38 -15.89
N VAL A 118 24.39 -10.10 -14.88
CA VAL A 118 24.82 -9.31 -13.71
C VAL A 118 25.88 -10.04 -12.89
N LEU A 119 25.79 -11.38 -12.82
CA LEU A 119 26.81 -12.20 -12.17
C LEU A 119 28.14 -12.20 -12.95
N ALA A 120 28.10 -12.23 -14.28
CA ALA A 120 29.31 -12.13 -15.11
C ALA A 120 30.07 -10.81 -14.86
N GLU A 121 29.35 -9.71 -14.68
CA GLU A 121 29.94 -8.40 -14.38
C GLU A 121 30.51 -8.33 -12.96
N ARG A 122 29.78 -8.87 -11.97
CA ARG A 122 30.19 -8.80 -10.56
C ARG A 122 31.29 -9.80 -10.19
N LEU A 123 31.35 -10.93 -10.88
CA LEU A 123 32.24 -12.04 -10.58
C LEU A 123 33.03 -12.43 -11.84
N PRO A 124 33.97 -11.58 -12.30
CA PRO A 124 34.72 -11.81 -13.54
C PRO A 124 35.63 -13.04 -13.49
N ALA A 125 35.89 -13.58 -12.29
CA ALA A 125 36.64 -14.81 -12.09
C ALA A 125 35.83 -16.08 -12.44
N LEU A 126 34.51 -15.99 -12.57
CA LEU A 126 33.67 -17.12 -12.97
C LEU A 126 33.79 -17.40 -14.46
N SER A 127 33.90 -18.68 -14.83
CA SER A 127 33.94 -19.07 -16.23
C SER A 127 32.58 -18.85 -16.90
N LYS A 128 32.60 -18.40 -18.16
CA LYS A 128 31.36 -18.23 -18.95
C LYS A 128 30.55 -19.52 -19.08
N SER A 129 31.22 -20.68 -19.08
CA SER A 129 30.56 -21.99 -19.10
C SER A 129 29.80 -22.29 -17.80
N ALA A 130 30.32 -21.87 -16.64
CA ALA A 130 29.61 -22.02 -15.37
C ALA A 130 28.35 -21.15 -15.32
N LEU A 131 28.41 -19.94 -15.91
CA LEU A 131 27.26 -19.03 -15.98
C LEU A 131 26.22 -19.47 -17.02
N ALA A 132 26.63 -20.11 -18.11
CA ALA A 132 25.73 -20.57 -19.17
C ALA A 132 24.74 -21.66 -18.71
N GLY A 133 25.04 -22.39 -17.63
CA GLY A 133 24.15 -23.38 -17.05
C GLY A 133 23.13 -22.82 -16.05
N LEU A 134 23.18 -21.53 -15.76
CA LEU A 134 22.29 -20.90 -14.79
C LEU A 134 20.95 -20.50 -15.43
N ASN A 135 19.89 -20.60 -14.63
CA ASN A 135 18.56 -20.10 -14.95
C ASN A 135 18.58 -18.57 -15.10
N GLU A 136 17.69 -18.03 -15.94
CA GLU A 136 17.46 -16.58 -16.05
C GLU A 136 16.24 -16.18 -15.20
N PRO A 137 16.41 -15.60 -14.00
CA PRO A 137 15.32 -15.39 -13.04
C PRO A 137 14.20 -14.48 -13.56
N ASP A 138 14.56 -13.43 -14.31
CA ASP A 138 13.61 -12.49 -14.94
C ASP A 138 12.64 -13.20 -15.89
N SER A 139 13.10 -14.24 -16.60
CA SER A 139 12.28 -14.99 -17.54
C SER A 139 11.17 -15.79 -16.83
N PHE A 140 11.50 -16.44 -15.71
CA PHE A 140 10.55 -17.17 -14.88
C PHE A 140 9.50 -16.23 -14.29
N PHE A 141 9.94 -15.08 -13.80
CA PHE A 141 9.03 -14.08 -13.23
C PHE A 141 8.10 -13.50 -14.28
N SER A 142 8.63 -13.05 -15.43
CA SER A 142 7.82 -12.55 -16.54
C SER A 142 6.77 -13.57 -17.00
N LYS A 143 7.15 -14.85 -17.08
CA LYS A 143 6.22 -15.94 -17.41
C LYS A 143 5.13 -16.11 -16.34
N ALA A 144 5.47 -16.13 -15.06
CA ALA A 144 4.50 -16.23 -13.98
C ALA A 144 3.49 -15.05 -13.99
N LEU A 145 3.98 -13.83 -14.21
CA LEU A 145 3.14 -12.63 -14.26
C LEU A 145 2.16 -12.62 -15.44
N SER A 146 2.59 -13.11 -16.60
CA SER A 146 1.79 -13.14 -17.83
C SER A 146 0.73 -14.25 -17.86
N GLN A 147 0.81 -15.22 -16.95
CA GLN A 147 -0.12 -16.36 -16.90
C GLN A 147 -1.50 -16.02 -16.32
N GLY A 148 -1.72 -14.83 -15.78
CA GLY A 148 -3.06 -14.38 -15.44
C GLY A 148 -3.16 -12.93 -14.98
N PRO A 149 -4.13 -12.58 -14.12
CA PRO A 149 -4.58 -11.20 -13.96
C PRO A 149 -3.65 -10.40 -13.01
N THR A 150 -2.40 -10.22 -13.43
CA THR A 150 -1.39 -9.51 -12.63
C THR A 150 -1.35 -8.02 -12.95
N VAL A 151 -1.22 -7.20 -11.91
CA VAL A 151 -1.08 -5.74 -11.99
C VAL A 151 0.24 -5.33 -11.34
N LEU A 152 1.03 -4.56 -12.08
CA LEU A 152 2.33 -4.05 -11.63
C LEU A 152 2.28 -2.53 -11.47
N ALA A 153 3.05 -2.02 -10.50
CA ALA A 153 3.37 -0.61 -10.43
C ALA A 153 4.23 -0.18 -11.62
N VAL A 154 3.93 0.99 -12.20
CA VAL A 154 4.69 1.57 -13.30
C VAL A 154 5.15 2.96 -12.90
N VAL A 155 6.44 3.23 -13.04
CA VAL A 155 7.07 4.53 -12.71
C VAL A 155 7.75 5.09 -13.96
N GLY A 156 7.73 6.42 -14.11
CA GLY A 156 8.46 7.11 -15.19
C GLY A 156 7.73 7.26 -16.51
N VAL A 157 6.42 6.95 -16.58
CA VAL A 157 5.63 7.17 -17.80
C VAL A 157 5.20 8.63 -17.88
N VAL A 158 6.06 9.47 -18.44
CA VAL A 158 5.69 10.80 -18.92
C VAL A 158 5.40 10.68 -20.42
N GLY A 159 4.12 10.71 -20.80
CA GLY A 159 3.72 11.17 -22.14
C GLY A 159 3.29 10.17 -23.23
N GLN A 160 3.33 8.84 -23.08
CA GLN A 160 2.89 7.93 -24.17
C GLN A 160 2.15 6.63 -23.77
N ALA A 161 1.60 6.51 -22.56
CA ALA A 161 0.72 5.38 -22.23
C ALA A 161 -0.75 5.59 -22.66
N SER A 162 -1.05 6.50 -23.58
CA SER A 162 -2.41 6.77 -24.05
C SER A 162 -2.83 5.91 -25.26
N THR A 163 -1.90 5.32 -26.02
CA THR A 163 -2.26 4.74 -27.35
C THR A 163 -2.41 3.21 -27.39
N ARG A 164 -1.98 2.47 -26.35
CA ARG A 164 -2.22 1.01 -26.23
C ARG A 164 -3.05 0.62 -24.99
N ARG A 165 -3.63 1.59 -24.28
CA ARG A 165 -4.47 1.38 -23.09
C ARG A 165 -5.92 0.97 -23.40
N THR A 166 -6.30 0.86 -24.66
CA THR A 166 -7.70 0.60 -25.06
C THR A 166 -8.15 -0.84 -24.79
N ALA A 167 -7.24 -1.83 -24.71
CA ALA A 167 -7.66 -3.23 -24.54
C ALA A 167 -7.74 -3.68 -23.06
N ALA A 168 -6.77 -3.30 -22.21
CA ALA A 168 -6.72 -3.81 -20.84
C ALA A 168 -7.35 -2.84 -19.81
N THR A 169 -7.29 -1.52 -20.04
CA THR A 169 -7.91 -0.55 -19.14
C THR A 169 -9.41 -0.38 -19.43
N GLN A 170 -9.89 -0.64 -20.66
CA GLN A 170 -11.34 -0.65 -20.91
C GLN A 170 -12.07 -1.85 -20.28
N ALA A 171 -11.37 -2.95 -19.96
CA ALA A 171 -11.97 -4.04 -19.20
C ALA A 171 -12.22 -3.69 -17.72
N LEU A 172 -11.47 -2.73 -17.16
CA LEU A 172 -11.66 -2.26 -15.77
C LEU A 172 -12.34 -0.87 -15.66
N ALA A 173 -12.36 -0.08 -16.74
CA ALA A 173 -12.95 1.26 -16.80
C ALA A 173 -14.17 1.36 -17.73
N GLY A 174 -14.65 0.21 -18.24
CA GLY A 174 -15.77 0.09 -19.16
C GLY A 174 -17.07 -0.39 -18.54
N THR A 175 -17.36 -0.11 -17.27
CA THR A 175 -18.76 0.08 -16.83
C THR A 175 -18.81 0.93 -15.57
N GLY A 176 -19.17 2.21 -15.71
CA GLY A 176 -19.64 3.00 -14.57
C GLY A 176 -19.07 4.40 -14.39
N ARG A 177 -19.14 5.25 -15.44
CA ARG A 177 -19.56 6.65 -15.25
C ARG A 177 -19.99 7.28 -16.57
N GLY A 178 -21.22 6.93 -16.96
CA GLY A 178 -22.05 7.68 -17.91
C GLY A 178 -23.38 7.99 -17.23
N GLN A 179 -23.49 9.23 -16.76
CA GLN A 179 -24.70 10.03 -16.56
C GLN A 179 -25.96 9.37 -15.96
N SER A 180 -26.38 9.95 -14.83
CA SER A 180 -27.74 9.89 -14.31
C SER A 180 -28.78 10.06 -15.43
N ARG A 181 -29.39 8.96 -15.85
CA ARG A 181 -30.75 8.93 -16.37
C ARG A 181 -31.48 7.81 -15.64
N ARG A 182 -32.43 8.19 -14.78
CA ARG A 182 -33.40 7.26 -14.21
C ARG A 182 -34.18 6.63 -15.37
N THR A 183 -33.86 5.40 -15.71
CA THR A 183 -34.77 4.50 -16.44
C THR A 183 -34.78 3.18 -15.70
N THR A 184 -35.81 2.99 -14.89
CA THR A 184 -36.18 1.72 -14.27
C THR A 184 -36.44 0.68 -15.36
N ASP A 185 -35.52 -0.27 -15.54
CA ASP A 185 -35.74 -1.48 -16.34
C ASP A 185 -36.15 -2.65 -15.41
N PRO A 186 -37.40 -3.13 -15.48
CA PRO A 186 -37.92 -4.21 -14.63
C PRO A 186 -37.46 -5.62 -15.06
N ALA A 187 -36.53 -5.77 -16.01
CA ALA A 187 -36.01 -7.08 -16.42
C ALA A 187 -34.82 -7.58 -15.57
N PHE A 188 -34.07 -6.69 -14.91
CA PHE A 188 -32.86 -7.06 -14.15
C PHE A 188 -33.17 -7.78 -12.83
N SER A 189 -34.30 -7.45 -12.19
CA SER A 189 -34.70 -8.03 -10.90
C SER A 189 -35.18 -9.49 -10.97
N ARG A 190 -35.43 -10.03 -12.17
CA ARG A 190 -35.93 -11.41 -12.33
C ARG A 190 -34.84 -12.49 -12.43
N ARG A 191 -33.55 -12.12 -12.60
CA ARG A 191 -32.48 -13.11 -12.86
C ARG A 191 -31.70 -13.59 -11.63
N PHE A 192 -31.85 -12.94 -10.47
CA PHE A 192 -31.07 -13.26 -9.26
C PHE A 192 -31.92 -13.66 -8.04
N GLY A 193 -33.19 -14.00 -8.26
CA GLY A 193 -34.05 -14.58 -7.24
C GLY A 193 -34.31 -16.06 -7.50
N GLN A 194 -33.32 -16.92 -7.24
CA GLN A 194 -33.45 -18.36 -6.87
C GLN A 194 -32.10 -19.08 -7.00
N SER A 195 -31.35 -19.17 -5.91
CA SER A 195 -30.42 -20.28 -5.67
C SER A 195 -30.20 -20.41 -4.16
N THR A 196 -31.14 -21.07 -3.51
CA THR A 196 -31.00 -21.62 -2.16
C THR A 196 -30.29 -22.98 -2.21
N ALA A 197 -29.50 -23.27 -1.17
CA ALA A 197 -28.83 -24.54 -0.82
C ALA A 197 -27.62 -24.93 -1.70
N THR A 198 -26.45 -25.34 -1.21
CA THR A 198 -26.15 -26.17 -0.04
C THR A 198 -24.72 -25.87 0.46
N GLY A 199 -24.56 -25.78 1.78
CA GLY A 199 -23.31 -25.46 2.43
C GLY A 199 -22.23 -26.53 2.26
N GLY A 200 -21.01 -26.09 2.01
CA GLY A 200 -19.80 -26.89 2.09
C GLY A 200 -18.71 -26.12 2.81
N ARG A 201 -18.59 -26.30 4.14
CA ARG A 201 -17.44 -25.81 4.91
C ARG A 201 -16.21 -26.58 4.47
N ARG A 202 -15.29 -25.96 3.71
CA ARG A 202 -13.92 -26.48 3.57
C ARG A 202 -12.96 -25.59 4.34
N ARG A 203 -12.62 -26.10 5.53
CA ARG A 203 -11.55 -25.66 6.42
C ARG A 203 -10.22 -25.91 5.70
N TRP A 204 -9.47 -24.85 5.39
CA TRP A 204 -8.08 -24.98 5.00
C TRP A 204 -7.28 -25.50 6.21
N ARG A 205 -6.78 -26.72 6.11
CA ARG A 205 -5.80 -27.31 7.02
C ARG A 205 -4.52 -27.43 6.22
N GLY A 206 -3.49 -26.68 6.61
CA GLY A 206 -2.15 -26.86 6.10
C GLY A 206 -1.64 -28.26 6.46
N SER A 207 -0.94 -28.87 5.52
CA SER A 207 -0.14 -30.07 5.73
C SER A 207 1.30 -29.71 5.43
N ASP A 208 2.11 -29.87 6.47
CA ASP A 208 3.55 -30.16 6.57
C ASP A 208 4.56 -29.40 5.69
#